data_AF-A0A7Y7BDG1-F1
#
_entry.id   AF-A0A7Y7BDG1-F1
#
_cell.length_a   1.000
_cell.length_b   1.000
_cell.length_c   1.000
_cell.angle_alpha   90.00
_cell.angle_beta   90.00
_cell.angle_gamma   90.00
#
_symmetry.space_group_name_H-M   'P 1'
#
loop_
_entity.id
_entity.type
_entity.pdbx_description
1 polymer ?
#
loop_
_entity_poly.entity_id
_entity_poly.type
_entity_poly.pdbx_seq_one_letter_code
_entity_poly.pdbx_strand_id
1 'polypeptide(L)'
;MNNTAKIITGVVAGAAAGAITGILLAPDSGKNTRNKIVEGTNDMVDNLKEEMKSKAEEAKGTYNESVEKAAKSTKNGVDLAKEKLTLS
;
A
#
# COMPACT_ATOMS: atom_id res chain seq x y z
N MET A 1 0.87 18.02 13.50
CA MET A 1 0.21 17.06 12.59
C MET A 1 0.88 17.12 11.22
N ASN A 2 1.94 16.35 11.00
CA ASN A 2 2.71 16.32 9.73
C ASN A 2 3.09 14.89 9.31
N ASN A 3 2.94 13.91 10.19
CA ASN A 3 3.33 12.52 9.92
C ASN A 3 2.33 11.82 9.00
N THR A 4 1.02 12.03 9.17
CA THR A 4 0.00 11.46 8.28
C THR A 4 0.15 11.98 6.85
N ALA A 5 0.41 13.28 6.68
CA ALA A 5 0.67 13.86 5.37
C ALA A 5 1.92 13.25 4.71
N LYS A 6 3.03 13.12 5.45
CA LYS A 6 4.26 12.47 4.94
C LYS A 6 4.04 11.02 4.53
N ILE A 7 3.29 10.25 5.32
CA ILE A 7 2.97 8.85 5.01
C ILE A 7 2.13 8.76 3.73
N ILE A 8 1.06 9.57 3.62
CA ILE A 8 0.22 9.60 2.42
C ILE A 8 1.04 10.01 1.20
N THR A 9 1.88 11.04 1.31
CA THR A 9 2.76 11.47 0.22
C THR A 9 3.74 10.37 -0.19
N GLY A 10 4.34 9.65 0.77
CA GLY A 10 5.23 8.52 0.49
C GLY A 10 4.53 7.37 -0.25
N VAL A 11 3.31 7.04 0.16
CA VAL A 11 2.50 6.00 -0.51
C VAL A 11 2.14 6.42 -1.93
N VAL A 12 1.68 7.65 -2.12
CA VAL A 12 1.31 8.16 -3.46
C VAL A 12 2.54 8.21 -4.39
N ALA A 13 3.67 8.73 -3.89
CA ALA A 13 4.91 8.78 -4.65
C ALA A 13 5.42 7.37 -5.01
N GLY A 14 5.35 6.42 -4.06
CA GLY A 14 5.73 5.03 -4.28
C GLY A 14 4.83 4.32 -5.30
N ALA A 15 3.51 4.54 -5.22
CA ALA A 15 2.56 3.98 -6.19
C ALA A 15 2.78 4.53 -7.60
N ALA A 16 2.99 5.85 -7.73
CA ALA A 16 3.27 6.49 -9.01
C ALA A 16 4.59 6.00 -9.62
N ALA A 17 5.67 5.96 -8.83
CA ALA A 17 6.96 5.44 -9.25
C ALA A 17 6.87 3.95 -9.63
N GLY A 18 6.11 3.15 -8.87
CA GLY A 18 5.87 1.74 -9.15
C GLY A 18 5.06 1.51 -10.43
N ALA A 19 4.03 2.33 -10.68
CA ALA A 19 3.23 2.26 -11.90
C ALA A 19 4.06 2.63 -13.12
N ILE A 20 4.82 3.73 -13.06
CA ILE A 20 5.72 4.14 -14.15
C ILE A 20 6.75 3.03 -14.41
N THR A 21 7.39 2.52 -13.36
CA THR A 21 8.39 1.45 -13.51
C THR A 21 7.77 0.16 -14.04
N GLY A 22 6.58 -0.22 -13.57
CA GLY A 22 5.85 -1.41 -14.05
C GLY A 22 5.41 -1.29 -15.50
N ILE A 23 4.93 -0.10 -15.91
CA ILE A 23 4.56 0.18 -17.30
C ILE A 23 5.81 0.22 -18.20
N LEU A 24 6.91 0.80 -17.75
CA LEU A 24 8.16 0.87 -18.53
C LEU A 24 8.85 -0.50 -18.64
N LEU A 25 8.75 -1.35 -17.62
CA LEU A 25 9.39 -2.66 -17.59
C LEU A 25 8.58 -3.76 -18.31
N ALA A 26 7.26 -3.61 -18.42
CA ALA A 26 6.41 -4.54 -19.15
C ALA A 26 6.34 -4.16 -20.64
N PRO A 27 6.91 -4.93 -21.58
CA PRO A 27 6.76 -4.67 -23.01
C PRO A 27 5.39 -5.20 -23.48
N ASP A 28 4.30 -4.54 -23.09
CA ASP A 28 2.97 -4.88 -23.57
C ASP A 28 2.59 -3.95 -24.73
N SER A 29 2.29 -4.54 -25.88
CA SER A 29 1.85 -3.78 -27.07
C SER A 29 0.48 -3.15 -26.78
N GLY A 30 0.30 -1.85 -27.06
CA GLY A 30 -0.90 -1.09 -26.68
C GLY A 30 -2.26 -1.66 -27.10
N LYS A 31 -2.31 -2.61 -28.05
CA LYS A 31 -3.51 -3.39 -28.39
C LYS A 31 -3.94 -4.33 -27.25
N ASN A 32 -2.98 -5.01 -26.63
CA ASN A 32 -3.21 -5.89 -25.49
C ASN A 32 -3.55 -5.10 -24.23
N THR A 33 -2.92 -3.94 -24.01
CA THR A 33 -3.26 -3.06 -22.88
C THR A 33 -4.71 -2.56 -23.00
N ARG A 34 -5.16 -2.15 -24.19
CA ARG A 34 -6.56 -1.73 -24.37
C ARG A 34 -7.53 -2.88 -24.15
N ASN A 35 -7.28 -4.07 -24.71
CA ASN A 35 -8.17 -5.24 -24.49
C ASN A 35 -8.16 -5.70 -23.02
N LYS A 36 -6.98 -5.79 -22.38
CA LYS A 36 -6.85 -6.11 -20.95
C LYS A 36 -7.53 -5.06 -20.06
N ILE A 37 -7.52 -3.77 -20.44
CA ILE A 37 -8.25 -2.74 -19.69
C ILE A 37 -9.76 -2.94 -19.80
N VAL A 38 -10.28 -3.28 -20.99
CA VAL A 38 -11.73 -3.38 -21.21
C VAL A 38 -12.31 -4.67 -20.61
N GLU A 39 -11.65 -5.81 -20.81
CA GLU A 39 -12.15 -7.11 -20.34
C GLU A 39 -11.55 -7.50 -18.99
N GLY A 40 -10.23 -7.37 -18.84
CA GLY A 40 -9.52 -7.80 -17.64
C GLY A 40 -9.70 -6.91 -16.41
N THR A 41 -9.99 -5.61 -16.57
CA THR A 41 -10.16 -4.72 -15.40
C THR A 41 -11.40 -5.06 -14.61
N ASN A 42 -12.53 -5.40 -15.24
CA ASN A 42 -13.75 -5.69 -14.50
C ASN A 42 -13.58 -6.98 -13.68
N ASP A 43 -13.12 -8.06 -14.30
CA ASP A 43 -12.89 -9.33 -13.60
C ASP A 43 -11.78 -9.23 -12.55
N MET A 44 -10.70 -8.50 -12.84
CA MET A 44 -9.61 -8.31 -11.88
C MET A 44 -10.05 -7.42 -10.72
N VAL A 45 -10.83 -6.36 -10.96
CA VAL A 45 -11.35 -5.49 -9.91
C VAL A 45 -12.37 -6.23 -9.07
N ASP A 46 -13.25 -7.04 -9.66
CA ASP A 46 -14.25 -7.80 -8.92
C ASP A 46 -13.59 -8.86 -8.03
N ASN A 47 -12.65 -9.64 -8.57
CA ASN A 47 -11.88 -10.63 -7.79
C ASN A 47 -11.04 -9.94 -6.70
N LEU A 48 -10.36 -8.83 -7.03
CA LEU A 48 -9.57 -8.07 -6.07
C LEU A 48 -10.45 -7.46 -4.99
N LYS A 49 -11.63 -6.95 -5.33
CA LYS A 49 -12.57 -6.38 -4.39
C LYS A 49 -13.14 -7.45 -3.45
N GLU A 50 -13.42 -8.64 -3.96
CA GLU A 50 -13.86 -9.77 -3.15
C GLU A 50 -12.76 -10.24 -2.19
N GLU A 51 -11.53 -10.46 -2.69
CA GLU A 51 -10.38 -10.81 -1.85
C GLU A 51 -10.06 -9.74 -0.82
N MET A 52 -10.09 -8.46 -1.21
CA MET A 52 -9.85 -7.34 -0.31
C MET A 52 -10.97 -7.20 0.72
N LYS A 53 -12.22 -7.46 0.34
CA LYS A 53 -13.34 -7.46 1.29
C LYS A 53 -13.19 -8.58 2.31
N SER A 54 -12.91 -9.80 1.86
CA SER A 54 -12.66 -10.96 2.72
C SER A 54 -11.47 -10.71 3.66
N LYS A 55 -10.33 -10.25 3.12
CA LYS A 55 -9.15 -9.89 3.92
C LYS A 55 -9.39 -8.70 4.83
N ALA A 56 -10.20 -7.71 4.43
CA ALA A 56 -10.54 -6.58 5.28
C ALA A 56 -11.50 -6.97 6.41
N GLU A 57 -12.39 -7.94 6.19
CA GLU A 57 -13.26 -8.50 7.22
C GLU A 57 -12.48 -9.35 8.22
N GLU A 58 -11.58 -10.22 7.74
CA GLU A 58 -10.63 -10.96 8.59
C GLU A 58 -9.69 -10.01 9.33
N ALA A 59 -9.14 -9.01 8.62
CA ALA A 59 -8.33 -7.98 9.23
C ALA A 59 -9.14 -7.29 10.32
N LYS A 60 -10.36 -6.78 10.10
CA LYS A 60 -11.12 -6.08 11.16
C LYS A 60 -11.21 -6.85 12.49
N GLY A 61 -11.31 -8.18 12.46
CA GLY A 61 -11.29 -9.03 13.66
C GLY A 61 -9.92 -9.11 14.36
N THR A 62 -8.82 -9.22 13.60
CA THR A 62 -7.45 -9.39 14.12
C THR A 62 -6.62 -8.09 14.16
N TYR A 63 -7.09 -7.05 13.49
CA TYR A 63 -6.43 -5.77 13.22
C TYR A 63 -6.40 -4.94 14.49
N ASN A 64 -7.47 -4.89 15.28
CA ASN A 64 -7.40 -4.14 16.54
C ASN A 64 -6.29 -4.66 17.47
N GLU A 65 -6.10 -5.98 17.59
CA GLU A 65 -5.09 -6.53 18.48
C GLU A 65 -3.66 -6.50 17.88
N SER A 66 -3.55 -6.81 16.58
CA SER A 66 -2.26 -6.83 15.87
C SER A 66 -1.75 -5.44 15.54
N VAL A 67 -2.63 -4.50 15.19
CA VAL A 67 -2.26 -3.10 14.97
C VAL A 67 -1.95 -2.42 16.29
N GLU A 68 -2.59 -2.75 17.40
CA GLU A 68 -2.18 -2.19 18.68
C GLU A 68 -0.78 -2.69 19.10
N LYS A 69 -0.45 -3.97 18.86
CA LYS A 69 0.91 -4.51 19.09
C LYS A 69 1.94 -3.95 18.10
N ALA A 70 1.60 -3.86 16.82
CA ALA A 70 2.47 -3.31 15.79
C ALA A 70 2.66 -1.80 15.95
N ALA A 71 1.61 -1.06 16.33
CA ALA A 71 1.69 0.36 16.66
C ALA A 71 2.51 0.59 17.93
N LYS A 72 2.40 -0.26 18.97
CA LYS A 72 3.29 -0.19 20.14
C LYS A 72 4.75 -0.46 19.77
N SER A 73 5.01 -1.47 18.94
CA SER A 73 6.38 -1.82 18.51
C SER A 73 6.98 -0.75 17.59
N THR A 74 6.17 -0.19 16.69
CA THR A 74 6.56 0.91 15.80
C THR A 74 6.75 2.19 16.59
N LYS A 75 5.88 2.50 17.56
CA LYS A 75 6.03 3.66 18.45
C LYS A 75 7.34 3.56 19.22
N ASN A 76 7.66 2.41 19.81
CA ASN A 76 8.93 2.20 20.49
C ASN A 76 10.14 2.32 19.53
N GLY A 77 10.08 1.72 18.34
CA GLY A 77 11.16 1.82 17.36
C GLY A 77 11.36 3.23 16.80
N VAL A 78 10.27 3.98 16.62
CA VAL A 78 10.28 5.37 16.18
C VAL A 78 10.75 6.28 17.30
N ASP A 79 10.36 6.05 18.55
CA ASP A 79 10.84 6.82 19.70
C ASP A 79 12.34 6.56 19.92
N LEU A 80 12.82 5.32 19.76
CA LEU A 80 14.25 4.98 19.75
C LEU A 80 15.00 5.65 18.60
N ALA A 81 14.44 5.62 17.39
CA ALA A 81 15.05 6.28 16.24
C ALA A 81 15.09 7.80 16.42
N LYS A 82 14.04 8.37 17.02
CA LYS A 82 13.93 9.80 17.31
C LYS A 82 14.90 10.23 18.39
N GLU A 83 15.07 9.44 19.45
CA GLU A 83 16.05 9.67 20.52
C GLU A 83 17.49 9.61 19.98
N LYS A 84 17.79 8.61 19.13
CA LYS A 84 19.10 8.50 18.45
C LYS A 84 19.37 9.61 17.44
N LEU A 85 18.32 10.16 16.82
CA LEU A 85 18.44 11.30 15.90
C LEU A 85 18.59 12.66 16.61
N THR A 86 18.11 12.80 17.85
CA THR A 86 18.25 14.04 18.63
C THR A 86 19.53 14.14 19.46
N LEU A 87 20.29 13.03 19.55
CA LEU A 87 21.58 12.94 20.25
C LEU A 87 22.80 13.01 19.31
N SER A 88 22.62 13.38 18.04
CA SER A 88 23.67 13.75 17.08
C SER A 88 23.43 15.13 16.52
#